data_AF-A0A4W3GJR3-F1
#
_entry.id   AF-A0A4W3GJR3-F1
#
_cell.length_a   1.000
_cell.length_b   1.000
_cell.length_c   1.000
_cell.angle_alpha   90.00
_cell.angle_beta   90.00
_cell.angle_gamma   90.00
#
_symmetry.space_group_name_H-M   'P 1'
#
loop_
_entity.id
_entity.type
_entity.pdbx_description
1 polymer ?
#
loop_
_entity_poly.entity_id
_entity_poly.type
_entity_poly.pdbx_seq_one_letter_code
_entity_poly.pdbx_strand_id
1 'polypeptide(L)' 'MVPAACSLFPQKCSIEVSKLEPELRDSITAKYGDKVKVVSFNKGL' A
#
# COMPACT_ATOMS: atom_id res chain seq x y z
N MET A 1 -15.29 -3.13 -8.66
CA MET A 1 -15.05 -2.83 -10.07
C MET A 1 -14.24 -1.54 -10.16
N VAL A 2 -12.98 -1.63 -10.58
CA VAL A 2 -12.12 -0.46 -10.77
C VAL A 2 -12.45 0.16 -12.14
N PRO A 3 -12.76 1.46 -12.27
CA PRO A 3 -13.06 2.08 -13.56
C PRO A 3 -11.91 1.85 -14.55
N ALA A 4 -12.18 1.56 -15.82
CA ALA A 4 -11.13 1.31 -16.82
C ALA A 4 -10.09 2.45 -16.95
N ALA A 5 -10.44 3.69 -16.58
CA ALA A 5 -9.49 4.80 -16.51
C ALA A 5 -8.39 4.61 -15.45
N CYS A 6 -8.67 3.84 -14.40
CA CYS A 6 -7.76 3.56 -13.29
C CYS A 6 -6.71 2.49 -13.64
N SER A 7 -6.91 1.71 -14.71
CA SER A 7 -5.88 0.82 -15.27
C SER A 7 -5.06 1.48 -16.37
N LEU A 8 -5.54 2.58 -16.96
CA LEU A 8 -4.87 3.37 -18.00
C LEU A 8 -3.85 4.38 -17.44
N PHE A 9 -4.08 4.90 -16.22
CA PHE A 9 -3.16 5.82 -15.55
C PHE A 9 -2.49 5.14 -14.35
N PRO A 10 -1.18 5.36 -14.10
CA PRO A 10 -0.51 4.76 -12.95
C PRO A 10 -1.16 5.26 -11.65
N GLN A 11 -1.98 4.42 -11.03
CA GLN A 11 -2.58 4.69 -9.74
C GLN A 11 -1.55 4.49 -8.63
N LYS A 12 -0.67 5.49 -8.52
CA LYS A 12 0.24 5.61 -7.39
C LYS A 12 -0.56 6.07 -6.19
N CYS A 13 -1.20 5.13 -5.51
CA CYS A 13 -1.78 5.37 -4.20
C CYS A 13 -0.75 4.98 -3.14
N SER A 14 -0.58 5.85 -2.15
CA SER A 14 0.32 5.61 -1.03
C SER A 14 -0.44 5.75 0.28
N ILE A 15 -0.15 4.86 1.24
CA ILE A 15 -0.74 4.87 2.58
C ILE A 15 0.35 4.72 3.63
N GLU A 16 0.17 5.38 4.76
CA GLU A 16 1.06 5.25 5.90
C GLU A 16 0.93 3.87 6.53
N VAL A 17 2.05 3.28 6.93
CA VAL A 17 2.06 1.95 7.57
C VAL A 17 1.27 1.94 8.87
N SER A 18 1.20 3.08 9.57
CA SER A 18 0.37 3.26 10.78
C SER A 18 -1.13 3.14 10.53
N LYS A 19 -1.58 3.28 9.28
CA LYS A 19 -3.00 3.20 8.88
C LYS A 19 -3.36 1.85 8.24
N LEU A 20 -2.41 0.91 8.19
CA LEU A 20 -2.63 -0.46 7.71
C LEU A 20 -3.21 -1.34 8.81
N GLU A 21 -3.80 -2.45 8.39
CA GLU A 21 -4.21 -3.54 9.27
C GLU A 21 -3.02 -4.04 10.13
N PRO A 22 -3.25 -4.41 11.40
CA PRO A 22 -2.20 -4.81 12.33
C PRO A 22 -1.31 -5.95 11.78
N GLU A 23 -1.92 -7.00 11.24
CA GLU A 23 -1.19 -8.16 10.69
C GLU A 23 -0.25 -7.78 9.53
N LEU A 24 -0.69 -6.84 8.69
CA LEU A 24 0.11 -6.36 7.57
C LEU A 24 1.25 -5.46 8.05
N ARG A 25 0.97 -4.60 9.04
CA ARG A 25 1.98 -3.76 9.68
C ARG A 25 3.06 -4.60 10.37
N ASP A 26 2.67 -5.65 11.08
CA ASP A 26 3.61 -6.58 11.71
C ASP A 26 4.46 -7.31 10.68
N SER A 27 3.84 -7.77 9.57
CA SER A 27 4.58 -8.40 8.47
C SER A 27 5.58 -7.45 7.81
N ILE A 28 5.23 -6.17 7.64
CA ILE A 28 6.13 -5.14 7.08
C ILE A 28 7.27 -4.86 8.06
N THR A 29 6.96 -4.73 9.34
CA THR A 29 7.95 -4.45 10.39
C THR A 29 8.90 -5.63 10.58
N ALA A 30 8.42 -6.86 10.50
CA ALA A 30 9.24 -8.07 10.54
C ALA A 30 10.21 -8.16 9.35
N LYS A 31 9.79 -7.72 8.15
CA LYS A 31 10.62 -7.79 6.93
C LYS A 31 11.58 -6.62 6.76
N TYR A 32 11.16 -5.41 7.10
CA TYR A 32 11.87 -4.18 6.78
C TYR A 32 12.23 -3.32 8.01
N GLY A 33 11.77 -3.72 9.20
CA GLY A 33 11.86 -2.92 10.42
C GLY A 33 11.02 -1.64 10.34
N ASP A 34 11.31 -0.69 11.23
CA ASP A 34 10.64 0.62 11.30
C ASP A 34 11.08 1.60 10.20
N LYS A 35 11.78 1.10 9.16
CA LYS A 35 12.32 1.94 8.08
C LYS A 35 11.27 2.32 7.05
N VAL A 36 10.17 1.58 6.96
CA VAL A 36 9.10 1.79 5.97
C VAL A 36 7.95 2.53 6.63
N LYS A 37 7.81 3.82 6.31
CA LYS A 37 6.73 4.68 6.83
C LYS A 37 5.50 4.72 5.93
N VAL A 38 5.71 4.51 4.63
CA VAL A 38 4.67 4.63 3.59
C VAL A 38 4.81 3.48 2.61
N VAL A 39 3.71 2.84 2.27
CA VAL A 39 3.64 1.81 1.22
C VAL A 39 2.83 2.33 0.05
N SER A 40 3.25 1.98 -1.17
CA SER A 40 2.49 2.27 -2.38
C SER A 40 1.74 1.02 -2.82
N PHE A 41 0.46 1.17 -3.14
CA PHE A 41 -0.36 0.10 -3.67
C PHE A 41 -1.04 0.57 -4.95
N ASN A 42 -1.16 -0.33 -5.92
CA ASN A 42 -1.99 -0.09 -7.08
C ASN A 42 -3.43 -0.35 -6.65
N LYS A 43 -4.27 0.69 -6.69
CA LYS A 43 -5.70 0.60 -6.36
C LYS A 43 -6.52 -0.22 -7.39
N GLY A 44 -5.85 -0.86 -8.34
CA GLY A 44 -6.41 -1.59 -9.47
C GLY A 44 -6.39 -3.12 -9.41
N LEU A 45 -5.86 -3.74 -8.34
CA LEU A 45 -5.75 -5.19 -8.17
C LEU A 45 -6.67 -5.70 -7.06
#